data_AF-Q64DX4-F1
#
_entry.id   AF-Q64DX4-F1
#
_cell.length_a   1.000
_cell.length_b   1.000
_cell.length_c   1.000
_cell.angle_alpha   90.00
_cell.angle_beta   90.00
_cell.angle_gamma   90.00
#
_symmetry.space_group_name_H-M   'P 1'
#
loop_
_entity.id
_entity.type
_entity.pdbx_description
1 polymer ?
#
loop_
_entity_poly.entity_id
_entity_poly.type
_entity_poly.pdbx_seq_one_letter_code
_entity_poly.pdbx_strand_id
1 'polypeptide(L)'
;MTKIDIDKLLHQRIIDKCKSLYKDGHFPQAALESMKQVELALKEKAEIGEKLFGARLIDRLLGSGESIKLKIPLGDELQEQAKSLFKGAFFYYRNYTAHDGDKIDETICIRVMVLASELLDLIGASSISFTEIGGVKGLIKQGIFDDESQIADLLCLLSSQSFIDEDYSGLFEDLAIGGYSDSQYQAIFDLDLAELRSKIGTHEFPGYPADFDKIEWFELTPTGRKILNQIRKSSSA
;
A
#
# COMPACT_ATOMS: atom_id res chain seq x y z
N MET A 1 -7.50 -8.32 36.07
CA MET A 1 -7.71 -8.81 34.70
C MET A 1 -8.34 -7.69 33.90
N THR A 2 -7.59 -7.05 33.03
CA THR A 2 -8.10 -5.97 32.17
C THR A 2 -9.00 -6.61 31.11
N LYS A 3 -10.28 -6.23 31.05
CA LYS A 3 -11.16 -6.64 29.95
C LYS A 3 -10.64 -5.95 28.69
N ILE A 4 -10.11 -6.74 27.75
CA ILE A 4 -9.78 -6.23 26.42
C ILE A 4 -11.09 -5.95 25.70
N ASP A 5 -11.24 -4.71 25.23
CA ASP A 5 -12.36 -4.32 24.39
C ASP A 5 -12.08 -4.83 22.97
N ILE A 6 -12.73 -5.93 22.60
CA ILE A 6 -12.57 -6.56 21.28
C ILE A 6 -12.93 -5.60 20.15
N ASP A 7 -13.86 -4.67 20.37
CA ASP A 7 -14.27 -3.72 19.34
C ASP A 7 -13.11 -2.80 18.91
N LYS A 8 -12.12 -2.59 19.79
CA LYS A 8 -10.91 -1.81 19.45
C LYS A 8 -9.90 -2.57 18.61
N LEU A 9 -10.04 -3.90 18.52
CA LEU A 9 -9.14 -4.77 17.75
C LEU A 9 -9.74 -5.17 16.40
N LEU A 10 -10.98 -4.77 16.12
CA LEU A 10 -11.69 -5.16 14.92
C LEU A 10 -11.84 -3.99 13.96
N HIS A 11 -11.57 -4.25 12.70
CA HIS A 11 -11.87 -3.32 11.62
C HIS A 11 -13.38 -3.07 11.56
N GLN A 12 -13.81 -1.82 11.32
CA GLN A 12 -15.22 -1.44 11.35
C GLN A 12 -16.11 -2.34 10.47
N ARG A 13 -15.63 -2.70 9.27
CA ARG A 13 -16.29 -3.65 8.38
C ARG A 13 -16.60 -5.01 9.03
N ILE A 14 -15.71 -5.54 9.88
CA ILE A 14 -15.92 -6.80 10.61
C ILE A 14 -16.96 -6.60 11.72
N ILE A 15 -16.89 -5.47 12.44
CA ILE A 15 -17.90 -5.11 13.44
C ILE A 15 -19.30 -5.09 12.80
N ASP A 16 -19.44 -4.42 11.66
CA ASP A 16 -20.74 -4.24 11.00
C ASP A 16 -21.32 -5.55 10.45
N LYS A 17 -20.46 -6.48 9.99
CA LYS A 17 -20.88 -7.69 9.27
C LYS A 17 -20.90 -8.96 10.13
N CYS A 18 -20.06 -9.03 11.17
CA CYS A 18 -19.82 -10.28 11.89
C CYS A 18 -20.26 -10.22 13.36
N LYS A 19 -20.42 -9.03 13.95
CA LYS A 19 -20.65 -8.88 15.40
C LYS A 19 -21.96 -9.48 15.89
N SER A 20 -23.04 -9.40 15.10
CA SER A 20 -24.31 -10.06 15.44
C SER A 20 -24.13 -11.58 15.52
N LEU A 21 -23.56 -12.19 14.46
CA LEU A 21 -23.28 -13.62 14.40
C LEU A 21 -22.42 -14.08 15.59
N TYR A 22 -21.37 -13.33 15.93
CA TYR A 22 -20.54 -13.64 17.08
C TYR A 22 -21.32 -13.58 18.40
N LYS A 23 -22.11 -12.52 18.64
CA LYS A 23 -22.92 -12.36 19.87
C LYS A 23 -23.99 -13.43 20.02
N ASP A 24 -24.52 -13.92 18.90
CA ASP A 24 -25.56 -14.95 18.87
C ASP A 24 -24.98 -16.38 18.97
N GLY A 25 -23.65 -16.52 19.11
CA GLY A 25 -22.96 -17.80 19.23
C GLY A 25 -22.74 -18.54 17.90
N HIS A 26 -22.99 -17.88 16.77
CA HIS A 26 -22.76 -18.40 15.42
C HIS A 26 -21.28 -18.24 15.00
N PHE A 27 -20.37 -18.81 15.80
CA PHE A 27 -18.93 -18.62 15.66
C PHE A 27 -18.35 -19.08 14.31
N PRO A 28 -18.70 -20.26 13.76
CA PRO A 28 -18.22 -20.66 12.44
C PRO A 28 -18.66 -19.69 11.34
N GLN A 29 -19.91 -19.21 11.41
CA GLN A 29 -20.47 -18.27 10.44
C GLN A 29 -19.80 -16.89 10.54
N ALA A 30 -19.57 -16.39 11.76
CA ALA A 30 -18.87 -15.13 11.98
C ALA A 30 -17.43 -15.18 11.43
N ALA A 31 -16.70 -16.28 11.68
CA ALA A 31 -15.34 -16.48 11.17
C ALA A 31 -15.28 -16.62 9.63
N LEU A 32 -16.26 -17.31 9.03
CA LEU A 32 -16.38 -17.40 7.58
C LEU A 32 -16.69 -16.03 6.97
N GLU A 33 -17.63 -15.31 7.56
CA GLU A 33 -18.05 -14.00 7.09
C GLU A 33 -16.90 -12.98 7.16
N SER A 34 -16.08 -13.02 8.23
CA SER A 34 -14.94 -12.11 8.33
C SER A 34 -13.92 -12.32 7.22
N MET A 35 -13.59 -13.57 6.88
CA MET A 35 -12.69 -13.86 5.76
C MET A 35 -13.30 -13.54 4.39
N LYS A 36 -14.63 -13.65 4.23
CA LYS A 36 -15.32 -13.18 3.02
C LYS A 36 -15.20 -11.67 2.86
N GLN A 37 -15.28 -10.90 3.94
CA GLN A 37 -15.11 -9.45 3.86
C GLN A 37 -13.70 -9.03 3.40
N VAL A 38 -12.66 -9.78 3.77
CA VAL A 38 -11.30 -9.59 3.23
C VAL A 38 -11.29 -9.83 1.71
N GLU A 39 -11.93 -10.92 1.25
CA GLU A 39 -12.01 -11.24 -0.18
C GLU A 39 -12.76 -10.16 -0.97
N LEU A 40 -13.87 -9.65 -0.43
CA LEU A 40 -14.64 -8.56 -1.05
C LEU A 40 -13.83 -7.27 -1.10
N ALA A 41 -13.15 -6.90 -0.02
CA ALA A 41 -12.32 -5.69 0.01
C ALA A 41 -11.20 -5.74 -1.05
N LEU A 42 -10.57 -6.90 -1.25
CA LEU A 42 -9.59 -7.10 -2.34
C LEU A 42 -10.20 -6.88 -3.73
N LYS A 43 -11.40 -7.42 -3.98
CA LYS A 43 -12.11 -7.26 -5.26
C LYS A 43 -12.52 -5.82 -5.52
N GLU A 44 -13.07 -5.17 -4.50
CA GLU A 44 -13.49 -3.77 -4.54
C GLU A 44 -12.29 -2.86 -4.82
N LYS A 45 -11.20 -3.02 -4.08
CA LYS A 45 -9.98 -2.21 -4.22
C LYS A 45 -9.33 -2.38 -5.60
N ALA A 46 -9.36 -3.59 -6.16
CA ALA A 46 -8.75 -3.88 -7.46
C ALA A 46 -9.72 -3.83 -8.65
N GLU A 47 -10.98 -3.40 -8.42
CA GLU A 47 -12.05 -3.34 -9.42
C GLU A 47 -12.23 -4.65 -10.22
N ILE A 48 -12.02 -5.80 -9.58
CA ILE A 48 -12.13 -7.11 -10.23
C ILE A 48 -13.54 -7.68 -10.02
N GLY A 49 -14.19 -8.05 -11.13
CA GLY A 49 -15.50 -8.70 -11.11
C GLY A 49 -15.50 -10.06 -10.40
N GLU A 50 -16.69 -10.57 -10.07
CA GLU A 50 -16.90 -11.65 -9.09
C GLU A 50 -16.18 -12.97 -9.36
N LYS A 51 -15.69 -13.24 -10.58
CA LYS A 51 -15.26 -14.58 -11.02
C LYS A 51 -13.98 -15.13 -10.38
N LEU A 52 -13.22 -14.34 -9.64
CA LEU A 52 -11.99 -14.80 -8.96
C LEU A 52 -12.20 -14.95 -7.46
N PHE A 53 -11.67 -16.02 -6.88
CA PHE A 53 -11.85 -16.37 -5.48
C PHE A 53 -10.59 -16.99 -4.89
N GLY A 54 -10.44 -16.93 -3.57
CA GLY A 54 -9.41 -17.67 -2.84
C GLY A 54 -7.98 -17.33 -3.25
N ALA A 55 -7.09 -18.32 -3.19
CA ALA A 55 -5.66 -18.15 -3.51
C ALA A 55 -5.40 -17.63 -4.94
N ARG A 56 -6.29 -17.93 -5.90
CA ARG A 56 -6.15 -17.42 -7.29
C ARG A 56 -6.39 -15.91 -7.38
N LEU A 57 -7.26 -15.37 -6.53
CA LEU A 57 -7.43 -13.92 -6.40
C LEU A 57 -6.14 -13.29 -5.88
N ILE A 58 -5.55 -13.87 -4.82
CA ILE A 58 -4.31 -13.37 -4.22
C ILE A 58 -3.15 -13.38 -5.22
N ASP A 59 -2.95 -14.49 -5.93
CA ASP A 59 -1.86 -14.62 -6.92
C ASP A 59 -1.97 -13.58 -8.04
N ARG A 60 -3.21 -13.20 -8.42
CA ARG A 60 -3.45 -12.16 -9.44
C ARG A 60 -3.24 -10.75 -8.91
N LEU A 61 -3.58 -10.50 -7.64
CA LEU A 61 -3.55 -9.14 -7.07
C LEU A 61 -2.17 -8.77 -6.54
N LEU A 62 -1.53 -9.71 -5.84
CA LEU A 62 -0.26 -9.53 -5.14
C LEU A 62 0.85 -10.32 -5.85
N GLY A 63 0.81 -10.41 -7.18
CA GLY A 63 1.79 -11.17 -7.99
C GLY A 63 3.21 -10.59 -7.92
N SER A 64 4.04 -10.85 -8.93
CA SER A 64 5.36 -10.22 -9.06
C SER A 64 5.49 -9.44 -10.37
N GLY A 65 6.38 -8.44 -10.35
CA GLY A 65 6.71 -7.62 -11.53
C GLY A 65 5.52 -6.79 -12.05
N GLU A 66 5.43 -6.65 -13.37
CA GLU A 66 4.40 -5.85 -14.07
C GLU A 66 2.95 -6.33 -13.84
N SER A 67 2.77 -7.49 -13.19
CA SER A 67 1.46 -8.10 -12.92
C SER A 67 0.90 -7.80 -11.52
N ILE A 68 1.63 -7.08 -10.67
CA ILE A 68 1.13 -6.62 -9.37
C ILE A 68 0.02 -5.61 -9.60
N LYS A 69 -1.16 -5.86 -9.01
CA LYS A 69 -2.26 -4.89 -8.99
C LYS A 69 -2.32 -4.10 -7.69
N LEU A 70 -1.99 -4.74 -6.56
CA LEU A 70 -1.99 -4.11 -5.23
C LEU A 70 -0.60 -4.24 -4.59
N LYS A 71 -0.03 -3.13 -4.14
CA LYS A 71 1.20 -3.09 -3.33
C LYS A 71 0.85 -2.90 -1.87
N ILE A 72 1.37 -3.77 -0.99
CA ILE A 72 1.09 -3.75 0.45
C ILE A 72 2.15 -2.85 1.15
N PRO A 73 1.77 -2.01 2.13
CA PRO A 73 2.61 -0.91 2.62
C PRO A 73 3.84 -1.29 3.47
N LEU A 74 3.99 -2.54 3.89
CA LEU A 74 5.03 -2.95 4.85
C LEU A 74 6.38 -3.31 4.19
N GLY A 75 6.89 -2.43 3.32
CA GLY A 75 8.17 -2.58 2.62
C GLY A 75 8.04 -3.24 1.24
N ASP A 76 8.52 -2.56 0.20
CA ASP A 76 8.42 -3.00 -1.19
C ASP A 76 9.12 -4.35 -1.43
N GLU A 77 10.22 -4.61 -0.73
CA GLU A 77 10.97 -5.86 -0.79
C GLU A 77 10.23 -7.05 -0.15
N LEU A 78 9.20 -6.77 0.65
CA LEU A 78 8.40 -7.78 1.36
C LEU A 78 7.10 -8.16 0.63
N GLN A 79 6.92 -7.71 -0.61
CA GLN A 79 5.70 -7.95 -1.38
C GLN A 79 5.38 -9.45 -1.57
N GLU A 80 6.39 -10.31 -1.79
CA GLU A 80 6.16 -11.77 -1.90
C GLU A 80 5.82 -12.41 -0.54
N GLN A 81 6.33 -11.86 0.57
CA GLN A 81 5.99 -12.27 1.92
C GLN A 81 4.57 -11.83 2.25
N ALA A 82 4.16 -10.61 1.87
CA ALA A 82 2.80 -10.14 1.99
C ALA A 82 1.83 -11.04 1.20
N LYS A 83 2.14 -11.34 -0.06
CA LYS A 83 1.39 -12.33 -0.85
C LYS A 83 1.29 -13.68 -0.14
N SER A 84 2.40 -14.17 0.42
CA SER A 84 2.44 -15.44 1.14
C SER A 84 1.56 -15.42 2.39
N LEU A 85 1.54 -14.32 3.14
CA LEU A 85 0.65 -14.09 4.27
C LEU A 85 -0.82 -14.18 3.85
N PHE A 86 -1.22 -13.41 2.83
CA PHE A 86 -2.60 -13.43 2.32
C PHE A 86 -2.98 -14.83 1.82
N LYS A 87 -2.11 -15.47 1.03
CA LYS A 87 -2.36 -16.81 0.47
C LYS A 87 -2.48 -17.86 1.56
N GLY A 88 -1.59 -17.82 2.57
CA GLY A 88 -1.64 -18.69 3.74
C GLY A 88 -2.90 -18.50 4.56
N ALA A 89 -3.29 -17.25 4.85
CA ALA A 89 -4.51 -16.94 5.58
C ALA A 89 -5.77 -17.44 4.85
N PHE A 90 -5.84 -17.28 3.53
CA PHE A 90 -6.95 -17.81 2.73
C PHE A 90 -6.96 -19.34 2.68
N PHE A 91 -5.80 -19.95 2.47
CA PHE A 91 -5.69 -21.41 2.39
C PHE A 91 -6.05 -22.08 3.73
N TYR A 92 -5.60 -21.50 4.84
CA TYR A 92 -5.83 -22.03 6.17
C TYR A 92 -7.20 -21.64 6.72
N TYR A 93 -7.47 -20.35 6.94
CA TYR A 93 -8.68 -19.92 7.64
C TYR A 93 -9.91 -19.86 6.73
N ARG A 94 -9.83 -19.21 5.56
CA ARG A 94 -11.01 -19.07 4.69
C ARG A 94 -11.51 -20.42 4.19
N ASN A 95 -10.62 -21.32 3.76
CA ASN A 95 -11.06 -22.63 3.30
C ASN A 95 -11.57 -23.51 4.44
N TYR A 96 -10.90 -23.49 5.61
CA TYR A 96 -11.36 -24.26 6.77
C TYR A 96 -12.74 -23.79 7.24
N THR A 97 -12.94 -22.48 7.41
CA THR A 97 -14.24 -21.88 7.77
C THR A 97 -15.35 -22.18 6.75
N ALA A 98 -15.00 -22.38 5.47
CA ALA A 98 -15.97 -22.67 4.41
C ALA A 98 -16.35 -24.16 4.30
N HIS A 99 -15.50 -25.08 4.75
CA HIS A 99 -15.69 -26.52 4.55
C HIS A 99 -15.83 -27.32 5.84
N ASP A 100 -15.01 -27.04 6.86
CA ASP A 100 -14.83 -27.86 8.07
C ASP A 100 -14.95 -27.05 9.37
N GLY A 101 -15.77 -25.99 9.35
CA GLY A 101 -15.88 -24.98 10.42
C GLY A 101 -16.41 -25.47 11.78
N ASP A 102 -16.76 -26.75 11.92
CA ASP A 102 -17.41 -27.31 13.11
C ASP A 102 -16.58 -27.23 14.39
N LYS A 103 -15.25 -27.08 14.29
CA LYS A 103 -14.35 -26.93 15.45
C LYS A 103 -14.10 -25.48 15.84
N ILE A 104 -14.74 -24.52 15.16
CA ILE A 104 -14.56 -23.11 15.45
C ILE A 104 -15.39 -22.77 16.69
N ASP A 105 -14.71 -22.71 17.82
CA ASP A 105 -15.23 -22.15 19.05
C ASP A 105 -15.12 -20.61 19.08
N GLU A 106 -15.62 -20.02 20.16
CA GLU A 106 -15.57 -18.57 20.38
C GLU A 106 -14.14 -18.00 20.26
N THR A 107 -13.15 -18.70 20.80
CA THR A 107 -11.76 -18.24 20.85
C THR A 107 -11.14 -18.24 19.46
N ILE A 108 -11.36 -19.31 18.69
CA ILE A 108 -10.90 -19.42 17.30
C ILE A 108 -11.59 -18.36 16.46
N CYS A 109 -12.89 -18.14 16.65
CA CYS A 109 -13.64 -17.11 15.93
C CYS A 109 -13.05 -15.71 16.13
N ILE A 110 -12.78 -15.31 17.38
CA ILE A 110 -12.15 -14.01 17.67
C ILE A 110 -10.80 -13.88 16.95
N ARG A 111 -9.96 -14.93 16.99
CA ARG A 111 -8.65 -14.91 16.33
C ARG A 111 -8.77 -14.72 14.81
N VAL A 112 -9.74 -15.38 14.19
CA VAL A 112 -10.01 -15.22 12.75
C VAL A 112 -10.53 -13.82 12.45
N MET A 113 -11.40 -13.25 13.29
CA MET A 113 -11.92 -11.89 13.11
C MET A 113 -10.82 -10.82 13.27
N VAL A 114 -9.91 -10.99 14.22
CA VAL A 114 -8.74 -10.10 14.40
C VAL A 114 -7.77 -10.23 13.22
N LEU A 115 -7.46 -11.44 12.77
CA LEU A 115 -6.64 -11.63 11.58
C LEU A 115 -7.28 -11.00 10.34
N ALA A 116 -8.58 -11.18 10.14
CA ALA A 116 -9.31 -10.56 9.05
C ALA A 116 -9.25 -9.02 9.12
N SER A 117 -9.24 -8.45 10.33
CA SER A 117 -9.10 -7.02 10.54
C SER A 117 -7.73 -6.52 10.12
N GLU A 118 -6.66 -7.18 10.55
CA GLU A 118 -5.28 -6.89 10.11
C GLU A 118 -5.15 -6.93 8.58
N LEU A 119 -5.71 -7.97 7.94
CA LEU A 119 -5.69 -8.07 6.47
C LEU A 119 -6.49 -6.93 5.80
N LEU A 120 -7.59 -6.49 6.40
CA LEU A 120 -8.38 -5.35 5.89
C LEU A 120 -7.62 -4.04 6.04
N ASP A 121 -6.92 -3.82 7.15
CA ASP A 121 -6.08 -2.63 7.33
C ASP A 121 -4.95 -2.59 6.29
N LEU A 122 -4.30 -3.74 6.03
CA LEU A 122 -3.29 -3.86 4.97
C LEU A 122 -3.86 -3.60 3.57
N ILE A 123 -5.09 -4.05 3.27
CA ILE A 123 -5.77 -3.73 2.01
C ILE A 123 -6.10 -2.24 1.94
N GLY A 124 -6.59 -1.65 3.03
CA GLY A 124 -6.93 -0.23 3.09
C GLY A 124 -5.73 0.64 2.75
N ALA A 125 -4.59 0.32 3.37
CA ALA A 125 -3.32 1.00 3.16
C ALA A 125 -2.56 0.58 1.88
N SER A 126 -3.05 -0.41 1.12
CA SER A 126 -2.44 -0.80 -0.15
C SER A 126 -2.68 0.23 -1.26
N SER A 127 -1.71 0.37 -2.17
CA SER A 127 -1.82 1.19 -3.38
C SER A 127 -2.10 0.33 -4.62
N ILE A 128 -2.83 0.89 -5.59
CA ILE A 128 -2.99 0.29 -6.92
C ILE A 128 -1.71 0.57 -7.72
N SER A 129 -1.19 -0.41 -8.46
CA SER A 129 0.03 -0.21 -9.24
C SER A 129 -0.14 0.81 -10.38
N PHE A 130 0.96 1.45 -10.77
CA PHE A 130 0.97 2.44 -11.85
C PHE A 130 0.43 1.90 -13.18
N THR A 131 0.69 0.63 -13.51
CA THR A 131 0.15 0.03 -14.74
C THR A 131 -1.37 -0.12 -14.66
N GLU A 132 -1.88 -0.57 -13.51
CA GLU A 132 -3.30 -0.84 -13.33
C GLU A 132 -4.12 0.46 -13.24
N ILE A 133 -3.56 1.53 -12.69
CA ILE A 133 -4.25 2.84 -12.67
C ILE A 133 -4.46 3.41 -14.08
N GLY A 134 -3.75 2.89 -15.09
CA GLY A 134 -3.77 3.36 -16.48
C GLY A 134 -2.58 4.27 -16.83
N GLY A 135 -1.52 4.23 -16.02
CA GLY A 135 -0.35 5.08 -16.15
C GLY A 135 -0.67 6.57 -16.02
N VAL A 136 0.07 7.43 -16.74
CA VAL A 136 -0.11 8.89 -16.75
C VAL A 136 -1.56 9.29 -17.03
N LYS A 137 -2.20 8.70 -18.05
CA LYS A 137 -3.59 9.00 -18.39
C LYS A 137 -4.56 8.58 -17.27
N GLY A 138 -4.24 7.49 -16.59
CA GLY A 138 -4.94 7.02 -15.40
C GLY A 138 -4.95 8.03 -14.28
N LEU A 139 -3.76 8.55 -13.94
CA LEU A 139 -3.58 9.57 -12.92
C LEU A 139 -4.39 10.84 -13.20
N ILE A 140 -4.39 11.28 -14.46
CA ILE A 140 -5.15 12.46 -14.88
C ILE A 140 -6.65 12.20 -14.82
N LYS A 141 -7.09 11.04 -15.33
CA LYS A 141 -8.51 10.65 -15.32
C LYS A 141 -9.08 10.55 -13.90
N GLN A 142 -8.27 10.13 -12.94
CA GLN A 142 -8.66 10.06 -11.53
C GLN A 142 -8.58 11.41 -10.79
N GLY A 143 -8.12 12.47 -11.47
CA GLY A 143 -7.99 13.80 -10.87
C GLY A 143 -6.87 13.91 -9.85
N ILE A 144 -5.88 12.99 -9.89
CA ILE A 144 -4.69 13.08 -9.04
C ILE A 144 -3.80 14.20 -9.57
N PHE A 145 -3.64 14.30 -10.89
CA PHE A 145 -2.96 15.39 -11.58
C PHE A 145 -3.89 15.99 -12.63
N ASP A 146 -3.76 17.28 -12.92
CA ASP A 146 -4.57 17.96 -13.93
C ASP A 146 -4.08 17.63 -15.35
N ASP A 147 -2.76 17.49 -15.52
CA ASP A 147 -2.13 17.21 -16.80
C ASP A 147 -0.76 16.53 -16.66
N GLU A 148 -0.15 16.18 -17.80
CA GLU A 148 1.16 15.51 -17.84
C GLU A 148 2.31 16.42 -17.35
N SER A 149 2.15 17.76 -17.47
CA SER A 149 3.20 18.71 -17.07
C SER A 149 3.38 18.73 -15.56
N GLN A 150 2.29 18.70 -14.77
CA GLN A 150 2.38 18.60 -13.32
C GLN A 150 3.14 17.35 -12.86
N ILE A 151 2.93 16.20 -13.53
CA ILE A 151 3.65 14.96 -13.21
C ILE A 151 5.13 15.11 -13.54
N ALA A 152 5.44 15.63 -14.73
CA ALA A 152 6.83 15.82 -15.14
C ALA A 152 7.57 16.80 -14.23
N ASP A 153 6.95 17.93 -13.90
CA ASP A 153 7.53 18.98 -13.08
C ASP A 153 7.75 18.50 -11.64
N LEU A 154 6.81 17.73 -11.06
CA LEU A 154 7.00 17.12 -9.75
C LEU A 154 8.14 16.10 -9.74
N LEU A 155 8.22 15.23 -10.76
CA LEU A 155 9.33 14.28 -10.88
C LEU A 155 10.67 15.00 -11.04
N CYS A 156 10.71 16.11 -11.78
CA CYS A 156 11.90 16.95 -11.91
C CYS A 156 12.30 17.56 -10.58
N LEU A 157 11.33 18.18 -9.90
CA LEU A 157 11.51 18.82 -8.61
C LEU A 157 12.13 17.81 -7.65
N LEU A 158 11.46 16.68 -7.41
CA LEU A 158 11.95 15.65 -6.47
C LEU A 158 13.34 15.17 -6.84
N SER A 159 13.60 14.85 -8.12
CA SER A 159 14.91 14.36 -8.57
C SER A 159 16.08 15.36 -8.40
N SER A 160 15.78 16.62 -8.13
CA SER A 160 16.77 17.68 -7.90
C SER A 160 17.05 17.95 -6.42
N GLN A 161 16.28 17.35 -5.51
CA GLN A 161 16.38 17.62 -4.08
C GLN A 161 17.38 16.68 -3.41
N SER A 162 18.18 17.26 -2.51
CA SER A 162 19.06 16.52 -1.60
C SER A 162 19.02 17.16 -0.22
N PHE A 163 19.01 16.33 0.81
CA PHE A 163 18.84 16.72 2.20
C PHE A 163 20.06 16.30 3.00
N ILE A 164 20.38 17.11 4.01
CA ILE A 164 21.38 16.81 5.03
C ILE A 164 20.62 16.76 6.36
N ASP A 165 20.88 15.74 7.16
CA ASP A 165 20.33 15.57 8.52
C ASP A 165 18.80 15.62 8.60
N GLU A 166 18.11 15.08 7.59
CA GLU A 166 16.64 14.92 7.55
C GLU A 166 15.88 16.26 7.58
N ASP A 167 16.52 17.38 7.20
CA ASP A 167 15.82 18.66 7.02
C ASP A 167 15.12 18.74 5.67
N TYR A 168 13.80 18.52 5.67
CA TYR A 168 12.94 18.59 4.49
C TYR A 168 12.16 19.91 4.38
N SER A 169 12.44 20.92 5.20
CA SER A 169 11.65 22.16 5.23
C SER A 169 11.58 22.84 3.86
N GLY A 170 12.71 22.97 3.17
CA GLY A 170 12.78 23.54 1.82
C GLY A 170 11.97 22.76 0.77
N LEU A 171 11.91 21.43 0.87
CA LEU A 171 11.10 20.60 -0.02
C LEU A 171 9.61 20.94 0.12
N PHE A 172 9.10 21.02 1.35
CA PHE A 172 7.68 21.31 1.57
C PHE A 172 7.31 22.74 1.14
N GLU A 173 8.23 23.69 1.26
CA GLU A 173 8.08 25.03 0.68
C GLU A 173 8.00 24.98 -0.85
N ASP A 174 8.93 24.28 -1.51
CA ASP A 174 8.94 24.12 -2.97
C ASP A 174 7.66 23.43 -3.48
N LEU A 175 7.18 22.40 -2.78
CA LEU A 175 5.92 21.71 -3.08
C LEU A 175 4.73 22.67 -3.00
N ALA A 176 4.67 23.48 -1.94
CA ALA A 176 3.60 24.47 -1.75
C ALA A 176 3.65 25.57 -2.81
N ILE A 177 4.84 26.07 -3.16
CA ILE A 177 5.04 27.07 -4.23
C ILE A 177 4.62 26.49 -5.59
N GLY A 178 4.95 25.23 -5.85
CA GLY A 178 4.55 24.49 -7.05
C GLY A 178 3.07 24.15 -7.11
N GLY A 179 2.31 24.38 -6.03
CA GLY A 179 0.89 24.09 -5.94
C GLY A 179 0.57 22.60 -5.81
N TYR A 180 1.53 21.77 -5.37
CA TYR A 180 1.33 20.34 -5.22
C TYR A 180 0.62 20.00 -3.91
N SER A 181 -0.34 19.09 -3.97
CA SER A 181 -1.00 18.55 -2.79
C SER A 181 -0.24 17.37 -2.18
N ASP A 182 -0.50 17.08 -0.90
CA ASP A 182 0.03 15.90 -0.22
C ASP A 182 -0.32 14.60 -0.98
N SER A 183 -1.51 14.52 -1.58
CA SER A 183 -1.92 13.35 -2.35
C SER A 183 -1.13 13.20 -3.64
N GLN A 184 -0.76 14.30 -4.30
CA GLN A 184 0.09 14.27 -5.50
C GLN A 184 1.50 13.83 -5.14
N TYR A 185 2.06 14.40 -4.07
CA TYR A 185 3.37 14.02 -3.54
C TYR A 185 3.40 12.52 -3.18
N GLN A 186 2.43 12.05 -2.40
CA GLN A 186 2.34 10.65 -1.98
C GLN A 186 2.18 9.70 -3.17
N ALA A 187 1.39 10.07 -4.19
CA ALA A 187 1.16 9.25 -5.37
C ALA A 187 2.46 8.92 -6.13
N ILE A 188 3.47 9.81 -6.12
CA ILE A 188 4.77 9.53 -6.76
C ILE A 188 5.46 8.32 -6.13
N PHE A 189 5.37 8.15 -4.80
CA PHE A 189 5.99 7.04 -4.08
C PHE A 189 5.12 5.79 -4.13
N ASP A 190 3.81 5.93 -3.91
CA ASP A 190 2.86 4.81 -3.93
C ASP A 190 2.85 4.08 -5.28
N LEU A 191 3.15 4.81 -6.35
CA LEU A 191 3.21 4.32 -7.72
C LEU A 191 4.64 4.01 -8.19
N ASP A 192 5.62 4.09 -7.28
CA ASP A 192 7.01 3.68 -7.52
C ASP A 192 7.62 4.44 -8.70
N LEU A 193 7.40 5.76 -8.71
CA LEU A 193 7.96 6.70 -9.68
C LEU A 193 9.23 7.37 -9.14
N ALA A 194 9.33 7.54 -7.82
CA ALA A 194 10.54 7.96 -7.12
C ALA A 194 10.70 7.21 -5.80
N GLU A 195 11.92 7.16 -5.30
CA GLU A 195 12.28 6.54 -4.02
C GLU A 195 13.26 7.44 -3.26
N LEU A 196 13.23 7.42 -1.93
CA LEU A 196 14.22 8.10 -1.10
C LEU A 196 15.45 7.22 -0.94
N ARG A 197 16.62 7.74 -1.30
CA ARG A 197 17.92 7.10 -1.10
C ARG A 197 18.68 7.85 -0.01
N SER A 198 19.54 7.13 0.70
CA SER A 198 20.40 7.71 1.72
C SER A 198 21.81 7.12 1.66
N LYS A 199 22.79 7.92 2.07
CA LYS A 199 24.17 7.49 2.31
C LYS A 199 24.74 8.26 3.49
N ILE A 200 25.69 7.65 4.19
CA ILE A 200 26.49 8.35 5.19
C ILE A 200 27.68 8.96 4.46
N GLY A 201 27.79 10.29 4.52
CA GLY A 201 28.94 11.05 4.04
C GLY A 201 29.86 11.43 5.19
N THR A 202 31.11 11.75 4.87
CA THR A 202 32.07 12.34 5.81
C THR A 202 32.44 13.74 5.33
N HIS A 203 32.30 14.75 6.18
CA HIS A 203 32.89 16.06 5.94
C HIS A 203 34.15 16.20 6.81
N GLU A 204 35.31 16.30 6.15
CA GLU A 204 36.58 16.56 6.83
C GLU A 204 36.84 18.07 6.83
N PHE A 205 36.61 18.72 7.98
CA PHE A 205 37.09 20.08 8.22
C PHE A 205 38.47 20.04 8.88
N PRO A 206 39.48 20.77 8.35
CA PRO A 206 40.82 20.79 8.96
C PRO A 206 40.76 21.24 10.43
N GLY A 207 41.21 20.37 11.34
CA GLY A 207 41.24 20.64 12.78
C GLY A 207 40.01 20.18 13.57
N TYR A 208 39.02 19.55 12.92
CA TYR A 208 37.85 18.96 13.57
C TYR A 208 37.81 17.44 13.39
N PRO A 209 37.19 16.68 14.31
CA PRO A 209 36.90 15.26 14.08
C PRO A 209 36.04 15.09 12.83
N ALA A 210 36.19 13.97 12.13
CA ALA A 210 35.29 13.63 11.03
C ALA A 210 33.84 13.58 11.55
N ASP A 211 32.99 14.41 10.95
CA ASP A 211 31.56 14.39 11.21
C ASP A 211 30.86 13.51 10.16
N PHE A 212 29.83 12.81 10.58
CA PHE A 212 29.10 11.86 9.74
C PHE A 212 27.71 12.40 9.45
N ASP A 213 27.54 12.94 8.26
CA ASP A 213 26.25 13.48 7.84
C ASP A 213 25.46 12.41 7.09
N LYS A 214 24.18 12.27 7.40
CA LYS A 214 23.26 11.48 6.59
C LYS A 214 22.81 12.35 5.42
N ILE A 215 23.22 11.98 4.22
CA ILE A 215 22.78 12.64 2.99
C ILE A 215 21.66 11.80 2.38
N GLU A 216 20.51 12.42 2.17
CA GLU A 216 19.36 11.81 1.52
C GLU A 216 19.03 12.52 0.22
N TRP A 217 18.46 11.80 -0.74
CA TRP A 217 18.02 12.39 -2.01
C TRP A 217 16.91 11.54 -2.61
N PHE A 218 16.05 12.15 -3.41
CA PHE A 218 15.10 11.38 -4.20
C PHE A 218 15.75 10.91 -5.49
N GLU A 219 15.59 9.62 -5.79
CA GLU A 219 15.97 9.05 -7.06
C GLU A 219 14.72 8.63 -7.84
N LEU A 220 14.67 8.98 -9.12
CA LEU A 220 13.63 8.47 -10.01
C LEU A 220 13.87 6.99 -10.30
N THR A 221 12.84 6.18 -10.15
CA THR A 221 12.88 4.75 -10.48
C THR A 221 13.01 4.56 -11.99
N PRO A 222 13.31 3.35 -12.50
CA PRO A 222 13.27 3.09 -13.94
C PRO A 222 11.92 3.49 -14.59
N THR A 223 10.81 3.30 -13.87
CA THR A 223 9.47 3.69 -14.31
C THR A 223 9.33 5.21 -14.35
N GLY A 224 9.68 5.92 -13.27
CA GLY A 224 9.64 7.38 -13.23
C GLY A 224 10.49 8.04 -14.30
N ARG A 225 11.73 7.55 -14.51
CA ARG A 225 12.62 8.02 -15.59
C ARG A 225 12.01 7.81 -16.98
N LYS A 226 11.38 6.65 -17.21
CA LYS A 226 10.74 6.35 -18.49
C LYS A 226 9.59 7.32 -18.77
N ILE A 227 8.74 7.57 -17.78
CA ILE A 227 7.60 8.50 -17.89
C ILE A 227 8.08 9.92 -18.15
N LEU A 228 9.02 10.43 -17.34
CA LEU A 228 9.54 11.78 -17.49
C LEU A 228 10.10 12.00 -18.90
N ASN A 229 10.83 11.01 -19.44
CA ASN A 229 11.35 11.06 -20.80
C ASN A 229 10.25 10.98 -21.87
N GLN A 230 9.17 10.22 -21.63
CA GLN A 230 8.04 10.13 -22.56
C GLN A 230 7.27 11.45 -22.65
N ILE A 231 6.98 12.08 -21.51
CA ILE A 231 6.27 13.36 -21.46
C ILE A 231 7.11 14.44 -22.14
N ARG A 232 8.39 14.58 -21.76
CA ARG A 232 9.30 15.58 -22.37
C ARG A 232 9.43 15.45 -23.89
N LYS A 233 9.47 14.22 -24.42
CA LYS A 233 9.51 13.98 -25.87
C LYS A 233 8.21 14.42 -26.55
N SER A 234 7.07 14.20 -25.90
CA SER A 234 5.75 14.56 -26.42
C SER A 234 5.52 16.08 -26.41
N SER A 235 6.09 16.79 -25.43
CA SER A 235 6.06 18.27 -25.36
C SER A 235 7.02 18.95 -26.35
N SER A 236 8.00 18.22 -26.90
CA SER A 236 8.98 18.73 -27.87
C SER A 236 8.60 18.47 -29.34
N ALA A 237 7.47 17.81 -29.59
CA ALA A 237 6.95 17.45 -30.91
C ALA A 237 5.77 18.36 -31.29
#